data_AF-K0P083-F1
#
_entry.id   AF-K0P083-F1
#
_cell.length_a   1.000
_cell.length_b   1.000
_cell.length_c   1.000
_cell.angle_alpha   90.00
_cell.angle_beta   90.00
_cell.angle_gamma   90.00
#
_symmetry.space_group_name_H-M   'P 1'
#
loop_
_entity.id
_entity.type
_entity.pdbx_description
1 polymer ?
#
loop_
_entity_poly.entity_id
_entity_poly.type
_entity_poly.pdbx_seq_one_letter_code
_entity_poly.pdbx_strand_id
1 'polypeptide(L)'
;MNLRKYPSHTLALLLFCGSTCNKEYQYISQEDEGYYTQNHFKLSSIESFEKTISMLESPDEISDFRKKLADRTKKWCTTDTEKNPDELWNNFFKEEIEEKIIKKLQQKHDTTLLKSYYDRFGKLLKAPTKENEKALLTSMKKLQANTTLMEAFKICIAEEYAKPKNIKVTEAILAYQECLYFICNKPDMLHNKLKRLQSYLLKWKKDGHKTGQQLWQSIQEEKQINKILDSAKFYRYEKNKQAIATSLRLLDQLANDLYSLSYEDLLSTLPHGITKLNGILYEIELKKTDDIKLLTSYLKRIGNFYTSINIYL
;
A
#
# COMPACT_ATOMS: atom_id res chain seq x y z
N MET A 1 -17.32 -0.65 -14.43
CA MET A 1 -17.14 -2.11 -14.64
C MET A 1 -16.90 -2.74 -13.27
N ASN A 2 -17.80 -3.62 -12.82
CA ASN A 2 -17.73 -4.23 -11.50
C ASN A 2 -16.66 -5.34 -11.52
N LEU A 3 -15.39 -4.95 -11.45
CA LEU A 3 -14.22 -5.83 -11.28
C LEU A 3 -14.24 -6.60 -9.95
N ARG A 4 -15.23 -6.28 -9.10
CA ARG A 4 -15.64 -6.94 -7.85
C ARG A 4 -16.14 -8.39 -8.01
N LYS A 5 -15.78 -9.10 -9.09
CA LYS A 5 -16.34 -10.42 -9.44
C LYS A 5 -15.29 -11.47 -9.84
N TYR A 6 -14.02 -11.28 -9.47
CA TYR A 6 -12.91 -12.12 -9.95
C TYR A 6 -11.98 -12.54 -8.80
N PRO A 7 -11.91 -13.81 -8.37
CA PRO A 7 -11.12 -14.23 -7.20
C PRO A 7 -9.61 -13.97 -7.30
N SER A 8 -9.04 -14.01 -8.49
CA SER A 8 -7.62 -13.72 -8.79
C SER A 8 -7.32 -12.23 -8.87
N HIS A 9 -8.35 -11.43 -9.17
CA HIS A 9 -8.34 -9.99 -9.02
C HIS A 9 -8.55 -9.62 -7.55
N THR A 10 -9.38 -10.37 -6.82
CA THR A 10 -9.68 -10.19 -5.39
C THR A 10 -8.42 -10.33 -4.55
N LEU A 11 -7.54 -11.30 -4.79
CA LEU A 11 -6.30 -11.43 -4.02
C LEU A 11 -5.29 -10.29 -4.26
N ALA A 12 -5.21 -9.80 -5.49
CA ALA A 12 -4.35 -8.70 -5.88
C ALA A 12 -4.92 -7.32 -5.50
N LEU A 13 -6.26 -7.21 -5.42
CA LEU A 13 -7.02 -6.06 -4.95
C LEU A 13 -7.08 -6.00 -3.41
N LEU A 14 -7.13 -7.16 -2.73
CA LEU A 14 -7.20 -7.32 -1.26
C LEU A 14 -6.00 -6.69 -0.56
N LEU A 15 -4.88 -6.58 -1.27
CA LEU A 15 -3.68 -5.97 -0.76
C LEU A 15 -3.59 -4.47 -1.03
N PHE A 16 -4.15 -3.91 -2.13
CA PHE A 16 -3.85 -2.51 -2.49
C PHE A 16 -4.93 -1.67 -3.21
N CYS A 17 -6.23 -2.02 -3.19
CA CYS A 17 -7.24 -1.19 -3.88
C CYS A 17 -8.59 -1.05 -3.17
N GLY A 18 -8.57 -0.53 -1.95
CA GLY A 18 -9.69 0.21 -1.38
C GLY A 18 -9.78 1.67 -1.85
N SER A 19 -9.03 2.11 -2.87
CA SER A 19 -9.27 3.41 -3.52
C SER A 19 -10.29 3.27 -4.66
N THR A 20 -11.40 2.57 -4.42
CA THR A 20 -12.64 2.91 -5.12
C THR A 20 -13.17 4.14 -4.43
N CYS A 21 -13.12 5.28 -5.12
CA CYS A 21 -13.89 6.46 -4.76
C CYS A 21 -15.32 6.06 -4.44
N ASN A 22 -15.67 6.01 -3.16
CA ASN A 22 -17.04 6.05 -2.69
C ASN A 22 -17.16 7.26 -1.76
N LYS A 23 -18.20 8.04 -2.03
CA LYS A 23 -18.52 9.36 -1.49
C LYS A 23 -18.94 9.31 -0.02
N GLU A 24 -18.15 8.70 0.85
CA GLU A 24 -18.44 8.63 2.28
C GLU A 24 -17.20 9.02 3.08
N TYR A 25 -16.81 10.29 2.90
CA TYR A 25 -16.31 11.10 4.01
C TYR A 25 -17.41 11.15 5.09
N GLN A 26 -17.57 10.08 5.86
CA GLN A 26 -18.33 10.16 7.10
C GLN A 26 -17.45 10.91 8.11
N TYR A 27 -17.74 12.21 8.21
CA TYR A 27 -17.51 13.00 9.40
C TYR A 27 -17.88 12.17 10.62
N ILE A 28 -16.91 11.91 11.50
CA ILE A 28 -17.22 11.46 12.84
C ILE A 28 -17.04 12.66 13.74
N SER A 29 -18.19 13.26 14.07
CA SER A 29 -18.39 14.04 15.27
C SER A 29 -18.02 13.19 16.48
N GLN A 30 -16.81 13.38 17.00
CA GLN A 30 -16.46 13.07 18.38
C GLN A 30 -15.78 14.33 18.94
N GLU A 31 -16.56 15.41 18.95
CA GLU A 31 -16.50 16.41 20.01
C GLU A 31 -17.45 15.92 21.09
N ASP A 32 -16.92 15.15 22.04
CA ASP A 32 -17.42 15.06 23.41
C ASP A 32 -16.34 14.34 24.21
N GLU A 33 -15.91 15.00 25.29
CA GLU A 33 -14.73 14.73 26.14
C GLU A 33 -13.40 15.35 25.69
N GLY A 34 -12.95 16.34 26.48
CA GLY A 34 -11.80 17.23 26.27
C GLY A 34 -10.41 16.58 26.27
N TYR A 35 -10.16 15.64 25.35
CA TYR A 35 -8.82 15.21 24.97
C TYR A 35 -8.62 15.43 23.47
N TYR A 36 -7.78 16.40 23.11
CA TYR A 36 -7.31 16.60 21.74
C TYR A 36 -6.58 15.34 21.22
N THR A 37 -7.33 14.43 20.60
CA THR A 37 -6.81 13.34 19.77
C THR A 37 -7.70 13.13 18.53
N GLN A 38 -8.06 14.21 17.83
CA GLN A 38 -8.50 14.06 16.45
C GLN A 38 -7.31 13.58 15.61
N ASN A 39 -7.29 12.27 15.37
CA ASN A 39 -6.47 11.65 14.36
C ASN A 39 -7.26 11.73 13.05
N HIS A 40 -6.94 12.71 12.19
CA HIS A 40 -7.55 12.81 10.85
C HIS A 40 -7.14 11.64 9.93
N PHE A 41 -6.16 10.83 10.35
CA PHE A 41 -5.80 9.57 9.72
C PHE A 41 -6.70 8.44 10.24
N LYS A 42 -7.94 8.41 9.77
CA LYS A 42 -8.55 7.10 9.53
C LYS A 42 -7.92 6.60 8.26
N LEU A 43 -7.14 5.51 8.35
CA LEU A 43 -6.95 4.61 7.21
C LEU A 43 -8.29 4.56 6.49
N SER A 44 -8.33 4.95 5.21
CA SER A 44 -9.52 4.68 4.38
C SER A 44 -9.89 3.26 4.74
N SER A 45 -11.09 3.06 5.31
CA SER A 45 -11.50 1.76 5.80
C SER A 45 -11.13 0.80 4.69
N ILE A 46 -10.17 -0.10 4.95
CA ILE A 46 -9.92 -1.18 4.01
C ILE A 46 -11.32 -1.75 3.86
N GLU A 47 -11.88 -1.62 2.65
CA GLU A 47 -13.23 -2.05 2.36
C GLU A 47 -13.36 -3.41 3.04
N SER A 48 -14.31 -3.57 3.98
CA SER A 48 -14.17 -4.61 5.02
C SER A 48 -13.77 -5.90 4.34
N PHE A 49 -12.71 -6.55 4.81
CA PHE A 49 -12.15 -7.72 4.11
C PHE A 49 -13.26 -8.73 3.79
N GLU A 50 -14.28 -8.83 4.64
CA GLU A 50 -15.54 -9.56 4.42
C GLU A 50 -16.34 -9.14 3.17
N LYS A 51 -16.49 -7.84 2.87
CA LYS A 51 -17.12 -7.30 1.64
C LYS A 51 -16.26 -7.48 0.39
N THR A 52 -14.94 -7.54 0.53
CA THR A 52 -14.02 -7.82 -0.60
C THR A 52 -13.90 -9.32 -0.85
N ILE A 53 -14.03 -10.14 0.18
CA ILE A 53 -14.06 -11.60 0.12
C ILE A 53 -15.40 -12.13 -0.40
N SER A 54 -16.52 -11.42 -0.18
CA SER A 54 -17.81 -11.76 -0.82
C SER A 54 -17.78 -11.64 -2.35
N MET A 55 -16.70 -11.06 -2.92
CA MET A 55 -16.45 -10.97 -4.38
C MET A 55 -15.97 -12.26 -5.03
N LEU A 56 -16.00 -13.38 -4.29
CA LEU A 56 -15.90 -14.73 -4.86
C LEU A 56 -17.23 -15.15 -5.52
N GLU A 57 -18.10 -14.21 -5.90
CA GLU A 57 -19.33 -14.43 -6.65
C GLU A 57 -19.10 -14.07 -8.14
N SER A 58 -19.32 -15.04 -9.02
CA SER A 58 -18.91 -14.99 -10.43
C SER A 58 -19.85 -14.15 -11.31
N PRO A 59 -19.34 -13.54 -12.39
CA PRO A 59 -20.11 -13.35 -13.62
C PRO A 59 -20.09 -14.64 -14.45
N ASP A 60 -21.10 -14.87 -15.28
CA ASP A 60 -21.15 -16.04 -16.17
C ASP A 60 -20.12 -15.98 -17.32
N GLU A 61 -19.58 -14.79 -17.60
CA GLU A 61 -18.54 -14.55 -18.62
C GLU A 61 -17.45 -13.57 -18.15
N ILE A 62 -16.22 -13.80 -18.62
CA ILE A 62 -15.01 -12.99 -18.37
C ILE A 62 -14.54 -12.28 -19.66
N SER A 63 -15.45 -12.10 -20.63
CA SER A 63 -15.13 -11.84 -22.05
C SER A 63 -14.25 -10.61 -22.33
N ASP A 64 -14.17 -9.64 -21.42
CA ASP A 64 -13.33 -8.44 -21.53
C ASP A 64 -11.92 -8.59 -20.94
N PHE A 65 -11.72 -9.35 -19.85
CA PHE A 65 -10.41 -9.41 -19.20
C PHE A 65 -9.39 -10.16 -20.06
N ARG A 66 -9.78 -11.31 -20.62
CA ARG A 66 -8.92 -12.08 -21.53
C ARG A 66 -8.50 -11.24 -22.75
N LYS A 67 -9.43 -10.49 -23.34
CA LYS A 67 -9.15 -9.59 -24.48
C LYS A 67 -8.20 -8.46 -24.10
N LYS A 68 -8.41 -7.83 -22.93
CA LYS A 68 -7.51 -6.80 -22.39
C LYS A 68 -6.13 -7.34 -22.11
N LEU A 69 -6.02 -8.51 -21.48
CA LEU A 69 -4.77 -9.18 -21.25
C LEU A 69 -4.03 -9.45 -22.58
N ALA A 70 -4.71 -10.01 -23.58
CA ALA A 70 -4.11 -10.26 -24.90
C ALA A 70 -3.62 -8.98 -25.62
N ASP A 71 -4.36 -7.87 -25.53
CA ASP A 71 -3.96 -6.59 -26.14
C ASP A 71 -2.84 -5.89 -25.35
N ARG A 72 -2.96 -5.85 -24.02
CA ARG A 72 -2.09 -5.05 -23.15
C ARG A 72 -0.79 -5.76 -22.85
N THR A 73 -0.73 -7.08 -22.72
CA THR A 73 0.54 -7.79 -22.50
C THR A 73 1.56 -7.47 -23.60
N LYS A 74 1.12 -7.33 -24.86
CA LYS A 74 1.99 -6.91 -25.98
C LYS A 74 2.57 -5.51 -25.84
N LYS A 75 1.89 -4.64 -25.07
CA LYS A 75 2.28 -3.25 -24.79
C LYS A 75 3.03 -3.12 -23.47
N TRP A 76 3.10 -4.18 -22.67
CA TRP A 76 3.84 -4.23 -21.41
C TRP A 76 5.30 -4.61 -21.67
N CYS A 77 5.53 -5.67 -22.43
CA CYS A 77 6.86 -6.15 -22.80
C CYS A 77 7.41 -5.36 -23.99
N THR A 78 7.50 -4.04 -23.88
CA THR A 78 7.91 -3.16 -25.00
C THR A 78 9.42 -3.06 -25.17
N THR A 79 10.20 -3.30 -24.11
CA THR A 79 11.66 -3.19 -24.15
C THR A 79 12.36 -4.54 -23.99
N ASP A 80 11.59 -5.64 -23.90
CA ASP A 80 12.05 -7.00 -23.61
C ASP A 80 12.81 -7.16 -22.27
N THR A 81 12.85 -6.11 -21.44
CA THR A 81 13.46 -6.14 -20.10
C THR A 81 12.44 -6.29 -18.99
N GLU A 82 11.15 -6.07 -19.29
CA GLU A 82 10.07 -6.23 -18.34
C GLU A 82 9.75 -7.72 -18.10
N LYS A 83 9.58 -8.11 -16.83
CA LYS A 83 9.07 -9.45 -16.48
C LYS A 83 7.68 -9.64 -17.08
N ASN A 84 7.41 -10.83 -17.60
CA ASN A 84 6.10 -11.15 -18.18
C ASN A 84 5.01 -11.18 -17.09
N PRO A 85 3.73 -10.92 -17.42
CA PRO A 85 2.64 -10.95 -16.45
C PRO A 85 2.50 -12.26 -15.66
N ASP A 86 2.81 -13.41 -16.27
CA ASP A 86 2.77 -14.71 -15.60
C ASP A 86 3.96 -14.90 -14.65
N GLU A 87 5.14 -14.37 -14.97
CA GLU A 87 6.29 -14.36 -14.06
C GLU A 87 6.04 -13.47 -12.83
N LEU A 88 5.49 -12.27 -13.04
CA LEU A 88 5.10 -11.36 -11.97
C LEU A 88 4.05 -12.00 -11.05
N TRP A 89 3.05 -12.65 -11.65
CA TRP A 89 2.07 -13.43 -10.91
C TRP A 89 2.71 -14.58 -10.12
N ASN A 90 3.61 -15.35 -10.73
CA ASN A 90 4.24 -16.49 -10.08
C ASN A 90 5.08 -16.07 -8.86
N ASN A 91 5.79 -14.94 -8.95
CA ASN A 91 6.56 -14.40 -7.83
C ASN A 91 5.63 -13.98 -6.69
N PHE A 92 4.59 -13.18 -7.01
CA PHE A 92 3.56 -12.79 -6.04
C PHE A 92 2.89 -14.00 -5.40
N PHE A 93 2.47 -14.98 -6.22
CA PHE A 93 1.82 -16.18 -5.76
C PHE A 93 2.70 -16.97 -4.79
N LYS A 94 3.96 -17.22 -5.14
CA LYS A 94 4.87 -17.96 -4.26
C LYS A 94 5.09 -17.23 -2.94
N GLU A 95 5.53 -15.98 -3.01
CA GLU A 95 6.00 -15.23 -1.83
C GLU A 95 4.86 -14.81 -0.89
N GLU A 96 3.69 -14.46 -1.44
CA GLU A 96 2.59 -13.91 -0.63
C GLU A 96 1.48 -14.92 -0.38
N ILE A 97 1.15 -15.78 -1.35
CA ILE A 97 -0.06 -16.60 -1.29
C ILE A 97 0.25 -18.03 -0.87
N GLU A 98 1.26 -18.64 -1.49
CA GLU A 98 1.68 -19.98 -1.15
C GLU A 98 2.23 -20.03 0.27
N GLU A 99 3.18 -19.16 0.58
CA GLU A 99 3.82 -19.12 1.90
C GLU A 99 2.85 -18.75 3.03
N LYS A 100 2.06 -17.67 2.88
CA LYS A 100 1.27 -17.13 4.01
C LYS A 100 -0.12 -17.76 4.14
N ILE A 101 -0.71 -18.23 3.04
CA ILE A 101 -2.09 -18.72 3.02
C ILE A 101 -2.16 -20.22 2.77
N ILE A 102 -1.60 -20.71 1.67
CA ILE A 102 -1.77 -22.11 1.27
C ILE A 102 -1.09 -23.04 2.27
N LYS A 103 0.18 -22.79 2.64
CA LYS A 103 0.89 -23.64 3.60
C LYS A 103 0.18 -23.70 4.96
N LYS A 104 -0.39 -22.58 5.41
CA LYS A 104 -1.16 -22.50 6.66
C LYS A 104 -2.44 -23.34 6.59
N LEU A 105 -3.19 -23.24 5.48
CA LEU A 105 -4.40 -24.02 5.26
C LEU A 105 -4.11 -25.52 5.08
N GLN A 106 -3.02 -25.87 4.42
CA GLN A 106 -2.62 -27.26 4.15
C GLN A 106 -2.44 -28.12 5.41
N GLN A 107 -2.19 -27.50 6.56
CA GLN A 107 -2.07 -28.20 7.84
C GLN A 107 -3.40 -28.82 8.28
N LYS A 108 -4.54 -28.29 7.83
CA LYS A 108 -5.88 -28.66 8.31
C LYS A 108 -6.89 -28.96 7.20
N HIS A 109 -6.60 -28.57 5.95
CA HIS A 109 -7.50 -28.69 4.82
C HIS A 109 -6.75 -29.17 3.58
N ASP A 110 -7.42 -29.96 2.73
CA ASP A 110 -6.95 -30.22 1.37
C ASP A 110 -7.09 -28.94 0.53
N THR A 111 -5.96 -28.40 0.08
CA THR A 111 -5.90 -27.16 -0.72
C THR A 111 -5.76 -27.41 -2.23
N THR A 112 -5.92 -28.66 -2.70
CA THR A 112 -5.77 -29.02 -4.12
C THR A 112 -6.64 -28.16 -5.04
N LEU A 113 -7.89 -27.88 -4.64
CA LEU A 113 -8.80 -27.03 -5.42
C LEU A 113 -8.33 -25.56 -5.47
N LEU A 114 -7.75 -25.06 -4.38
CA LEU A 114 -7.22 -23.71 -4.30
C LEU A 114 -5.96 -23.56 -5.16
N LYS A 115 -5.02 -24.52 -5.08
CA LYS A 115 -3.83 -24.56 -5.95
C LYS A 115 -4.21 -24.65 -7.42
N SER A 116 -5.14 -25.54 -7.75
CA SER A 116 -5.65 -25.70 -9.12
C SER A 116 -6.24 -24.40 -9.66
N TYR A 117 -7.01 -23.67 -8.86
CA TYR A 117 -7.54 -22.36 -9.23
C TYR A 117 -6.43 -21.37 -9.61
N TYR A 118 -5.41 -21.23 -8.77
CA TYR A 118 -4.28 -20.32 -9.02
C TYR A 118 -3.42 -20.75 -10.21
N ASP A 119 -3.18 -22.04 -10.41
CA ASP A 119 -2.48 -22.56 -11.57
C ASP A 119 -3.23 -22.24 -12.87
N ARG A 120 -4.56 -22.34 -12.88
CA ARG A 120 -5.38 -21.97 -14.04
C ARG A 120 -5.34 -20.48 -14.32
N PHE A 121 -5.26 -19.65 -13.28
CA PHE A 121 -5.10 -18.22 -13.46
C PHE A 121 -3.71 -17.87 -14.05
N GLY A 122 -2.64 -18.48 -13.56
CA GLY A 122 -1.30 -18.34 -14.13
C GLY A 122 -1.23 -18.78 -15.60
N LYS A 123 -1.92 -19.86 -15.98
CA LYS A 123 -2.05 -20.30 -17.38
C LYS A 123 -2.78 -19.28 -18.26
N LEU A 124 -3.81 -18.62 -17.73
CA LEU A 124 -4.51 -17.55 -18.46
C LEU A 124 -3.59 -16.33 -18.69
N LEU A 125 -2.83 -15.93 -17.67
CA LEU A 125 -1.83 -14.86 -17.78
C LEU A 125 -0.76 -15.14 -18.83
N LYS A 126 -0.26 -16.38 -18.84
CA LYS A 126 0.73 -16.84 -19.83
C LYS A 126 0.15 -16.92 -21.24
N ALA A 127 -1.08 -17.37 -21.37
CA ALA A 127 -1.75 -17.55 -22.66
C ALA A 127 -3.25 -17.19 -22.57
N PRO A 128 -3.67 -15.99 -23.02
CA PRO A 128 -5.05 -15.50 -22.90
C PRO A 128 -6.01 -16.11 -23.95
N THR A 129 -6.17 -17.43 -23.94
CA THR A 129 -7.04 -18.19 -24.85
C THR A 129 -8.42 -18.45 -24.24
N LYS A 130 -9.43 -18.73 -25.09
CA LYS A 130 -10.79 -19.06 -24.62
C LYS A 130 -10.79 -20.34 -23.77
N GLU A 131 -9.92 -21.28 -24.11
CA GLU A 131 -9.76 -22.57 -23.43
C GLU A 131 -9.22 -22.38 -22.01
N ASN A 132 -8.21 -21.52 -21.84
CA ASN A 132 -7.65 -21.20 -20.52
C ASN A 132 -8.65 -20.42 -19.65
N GLU A 133 -9.43 -19.52 -20.26
CA GLU A 133 -10.51 -18.80 -19.58
C GLU A 133 -11.62 -19.77 -19.08
N LYS A 134 -12.05 -20.70 -19.94
CA LYS A 134 -13.01 -21.75 -19.57
C LYS A 134 -12.47 -22.68 -18.48
N ALA A 135 -11.19 -23.04 -18.54
CA ALA A 135 -10.55 -23.87 -17.52
C ALA A 135 -10.48 -23.15 -16.17
N LEU A 136 -10.16 -21.85 -16.15
CA LEU A 136 -10.20 -21.03 -14.94
C LEU A 136 -11.60 -21.00 -14.32
N LEU A 137 -12.62 -20.67 -15.13
CA LEU A 137 -14.02 -20.66 -14.69
C LEU A 137 -14.46 -22.01 -14.10
N THR A 138 -14.03 -23.11 -14.72
CA THR A 138 -14.34 -24.46 -14.23
C THR A 138 -13.68 -24.74 -12.88
N SER A 139 -12.40 -24.39 -12.72
CA SER A 139 -11.69 -24.55 -11.43
C SER A 139 -12.29 -23.69 -10.32
N MET A 140 -12.70 -22.46 -10.64
CA MET A 140 -13.37 -21.54 -9.72
C MET A 140 -14.69 -22.10 -9.20
N LYS A 141 -15.56 -22.61 -10.09
CA LYS A 141 -16.84 -23.22 -9.70
C LYS A 141 -16.64 -24.42 -8.77
N LYS A 142 -15.61 -25.25 -9.02
CA LYS A 142 -15.27 -26.37 -8.15
C LYS A 142 -14.79 -25.92 -6.77
N LEU A 143 -13.95 -24.88 -6.72
CA LEU A 143 -13.47 -24.29 -5.46
C LEU A 143 -14.65 -23.72 -4.65
N GLN A 144 -15.53 -22.95 -5.28
CA GLN A 144 -16.71 -22.35 -4.65
C GLN A 144 -17.69 -23.38 -4.09
N ALA A 145 -17.87 -24.50 -4.78
CA ALA A 145 -18.72 -25.59 -4.32
C ALA A 145 -18.18 -26.25 -3.03
N ASN A 146 -16.90 -26.09 -2.71
CA ASN A 146 -16.31 -26.54 -1.45
C ASN A 146 -16.43 -25.43 -0.39
N THR A 147 -17.61 -25.34 0.24
CA THR A 147 -17.93 -24.30 1.23
C THR A 147 -16.98 -24.30 2.42
N THR A 148 -16.56 -25.49 2.89
CA THR A 148 -15.63 -25.62 4.03
C THR A 148 -14.25 -25.05 3.72
N LEU A 149 -13.65 -25.43 2.59
CA LEU A 149 -12.34 -24.90 2.17
C LEU A 149 -12.42 -23.39 1.91
N MET A 150 -13.52 -22.95 1.31
CA MET A 150 -13.76 -21.52 1.06
C MET A 150 -13.81 -20.75 2.37
N GLU A 151 -14.60 -21.17 3.35
CA GLU A 151 -14.70 -20.47 4.63
C GLU A 151 -13.36 -20.43 5.37
N ALA A 152 -12.64 -21.55 5.41
CA ALA A 152 -11.29 -21.60 5.98
C ALA A 152 -10.33 -20.62 5.28
N PHE A 153 -10.41 -20.54 3.95
CA PHE A 153 -9.61 -19.60 3.16
C PHE A 153 -9.94 -18.13 3.47
N LYS A 154 -11.23 -17.80 3.64
CA LYS A 154 -11.67 -16.44 4.02
C LYS A 154 -11.11 -16.03 5.38
N ILE A 155 -11.23 -16.90 6.38
CA ILE A 155 -10.71 -16.68 7.74
C ILE A 155 -9.20 -16.48 7.68
N CYS A 156 -8.48 -17.35 6.98
CA CYS A 156 -7.03 -17.24 6.85
C CYS A 156 -6.58 -15.91 6.22
N ILE A 157 -7.26 -15.45 5.15
CA ILE A 157 -6.98 -14.14 4.54
C ILE A 157 -7.27 -13.00 5.52
N ALA A 158 -8.40 -13.05 6.23
CA ALA A 158 -8.77 -12.01 7.17
C ALA A 158 -7.73 -11.91 8.31
N GLU A 159 -7.27 -13.04 8.85
CA GLU A 159 -6.22 -13.05 9.88
C GLU A 159 -4.91 -12.41 9.41
N GLU A 160 -4.46 -12.74 8.19
CA GLU A 160 -3.20 -12.24 7.65
C GLU A 160 -3.28 -10.76 7.26
N TYR A 161 -4.40 -10.34 6.66
CA TYR A 161 -4.48 -9.04 5.98
C TYR A 161 -5.40 -8.01 6.65
N ALA A 162 -6.23 -8.37 7.65
CA ALA A 162 -7.03 -7.38 8.39
C ALA A 162 -6.20 -6.44 9.27
N LYS A 163 -4.91 -6.75 9.50
CA LYS A 163 -3.98 -5.93 10.27
C LYS A 163 -2.96 -5.27 9.34
N PRO A 164 -3.02 -3.94 9.11
CA PRO A 164 -2.09 -3.23 8.22
C PRO A 164 -0.60 -3.41 8.57
N LYS A 165 -0.28 -3.64 9.85
CA LYS A 165 1.09 -3.92 10.34
C LYS A 165 1.71 -5.18 9.73
N ASN A 166 0.86 -6.16 9.41
CA ASN A 166 1.30 -7.45 8.88
C ASN A 166 1.56 -7.39 7.37
N ILE A 167 1.19 -6.29 6.72
CA ILE A 167 1.31 -6.11 5.28
C ILE A 167 2.59 -5.33 4.98
N LYS A 168 3.64 -6.05 4.58
CA LYS A 168 4.88 -5.45 4.06
C LYS A 168 4.70 -5.03 2.59
N VAL A 169 5.31 -3.92 2.21
CA VAL A 169 5.33 -3.45 0.82
C VAL A 169 6.52 -4.10 0.11
N THR A 170 6.33 -5.29 -0.45
CA THR A 170 7.42 -6.06 -1.10
C THR A 170 7.51 -5.79 -2.60
N GLU A 171 8.63 -6.15 -3.23
CA GLU A 171 8.82 -6.04 -4.68
C GLU A 171 7.75 -6.85 -5.44
N ALA A 172 7.55 -8.12 -5.06
CA ALA A 172 6.60 -9.00 -5.73
C ALA A 172 5.17 -8.43 -5.70
N ILE A 173 4.78 -7.85 -4.56
CA ILE A 173 3.51 -7.15 -4.39
C ILE A 173 3.40 -5.96 -5.34
N LEU A 174 4.36 -5.03 -5.30
CA LEU A 174 4.26 -3.77 -6.01
C LEU A 174 4.41 -3.95 -7.53
N ALA A 175 5.28 -4.87 -7.97
CA ALA A 175 5.48 -5.18 -9.37
C ALA A 175 4.24 -5.88 -9.99
N TYR A 176 3.63 -6.81 -9.25
CA TYR A 176 2.39 -7.45 -9.72
C TYR A 176 1.21 -6.47 -9.74
N GLN A 177 1.11 -5.59 -8.73
CA GLN A 177 0.14 -4.50 -8.74
C GLN A 177 0.30 -3.65 -10.00
N GLU A 178 1.55 -3.25 -10.31
CA GLU A 178 1.89 -2.43 -11.47
C GLU A 178 1.36 -3.02 -12.79
N CYS A 179 1.68 -4.29 -13.02
CA CYS A 179 1.21 -5.03 -14.18
C CYS A 179 -0.32 -5.09 -14.27
N LEU A 180 -1.03 -5.37 -13.16
CA LEU A 180 -2.48 -5.49 -13.17
C LEU A 180 -3.19 -4.18 -13.52
N TYR A 181 -2.75 -3.06 -12.97
CA TYR A 181 -3.35 -1.77 -13.32
C TYR A 181 -3.06 -1.40 -14.77
N PHE A 182 -1.87 -1.71 -15.27
CA PHE A 182 -1.54 -1.51 -16.66
C PHE A 182 -2.48 -2.30 -17.58
N ILE A 183 -2.71 -3.58 -17.29
CA ILE A 183 -3.67 -4.42 -18.01
C ILE A 183 -5.10 -3.86 -17.91
N CYS A 184 -5.48 -3.34 -16.74
CA CYS A 184 -6.80 -2.77 -16.48
C CYS A 184 -6.98 -1.32 -16.95
N ASN A 185 -5.94 -0.71 -17.53
CA ASN A 185 -5.92 0.70 -17.94
C ASN A 185 -6.29 1.68 -16.81
N LYS A 186 -5.69 1.48 -15.64
CA LYS A 186 -5.86 2.35 -14.46
C LYS A 186 -4.69 3.36 -14.33
N PRO A 187 -4.92 4.53 -13.70
CA PRO A 187 -3.91 5.61 -13.60
C PRO A 187 -2.75 5.30 -12.63
N ASP A 188 -1.84 6.28 -12.54
CA ASP A 188 -0.54 6.25 -11.83
C ASP A 188 -0.56 5.59 -10.44
N MET A 189 0.51 4.87 -10.15
CA MET A 189 0.52 3.74 -9.22
C MET A 189 1.32 4.00 -7.97
N LEU A 190 0.99 3.31 -6.89
CA LEU A 190 1.73 3.42 -5.63
C LEU A 190 3.23 3.12 -5.83
N HIS A 191 3.57 2.07 -6.59
CA HIS A 191 4.97 1.73 -6.89
C HIS A 191 5.73 2.90 -7.57
N ASN A 192 5.14 3.52 -8.59
CA ASN A 192 5.76 4.63 -9.30
C ASN A 192 5.87 5.90 -8.45
N LYS A 193 4.86 6.16 -7.62
CA LYS A 193 4.89 7.26 -6.65
C LYS A 193 5.97 7.05 -5.58
N LEU A 194 6.12 5.81 -5.08
CA LEU A 194 7.19 5.44 -4.15
C LEU A 194 8.57 5.55 -4.79
N LYS A 195 8.75 5.07 -6.03
CA LYS A 195 10.00 5.23 -6.80
C LYS A 195 10.38 6.71 -6.95
N ARG A 196 9.41 7.59 -7.25
CA ARG A 196 9.65 9.05 -7.33
C ARG A 196 10.04 9.64 -5.98
N LEU A 197 9.36 9.25 -4.89
CA LEU A 197 9.70 9.68 -3.54
C LEU A 197 11.11 9.24 -3.16
N GLN A 198 11.44 7.96 -3.33
CA GLN A 198 12.79 7.44 -3.07
C GLN A 198 13.85 8.15 -3.90
N SER A 199 13.61 8.35 -5.20
CA SER A 199 14.53 9.07 -6.08
C SER A 199 14.79 10.50 -5.60
N TYR A 200 13.76 11.16 -5.08
CA TYR A 200 13.90 12.47 -4.46
C TYR A 200 14.76 12.41 -3.19
N LEU A 201 14.52 11.45 -2.29
CA LEU A 201 15.29 11.29 -1.06
C LEU A 201 16.77 10.98 -1.34
N LEU A 202 17.03 10.10 -2.32
CA LEU A 202 18.38 9.78 -2.79
C LEU A 202 19.07 11.00 -3.39
N LYS A 203 18.37 11.76 -4.24
CA LYS A 203 18.89 12.99 -4.82
C LYS A 203 19.21 14.02 -3.74
N TRP A 204 18.33 14.22 -2.78
CA TRP A 204 18.54 15.14 -1.66
C TRP A 204 19.86 14.87 -0.93
N LYS A 205 20.12 13.60 -0.61
CA LYS A 205 21.39 13.16 -0.01
C LYS A 205 22.58 13.36 -0.95
N LYS A 206 22.43 13.05 -2.24
CA LYS A 206 23.47 13.22 -3.26
C LYS A 206 23.86 14.68 -3.47
N ASP A 207 22.91 15.60 -3.33
CA ASP A 207 23.12 17.04 -3.43
C ASP A 207 23.83 17.63 -2.19
N GLY A 208 24.24 16.79 -1.22
CA GLY A 208 25.03 17.17 -0.05
C GLY A 208 24.20 17.68 1.13
N HIS A 209 22.88 17.55 1.08
CA HIS A 209 21.99 17.99 2.15
C HIS A 209 21.93 16.97 3.31
N LYS A 210 21.77 17.48 4.54
CA LYS A 210 21.42 16.69 5.74
C LYS A 210 20.08 15.97 5.54
N THR A 211 19.93 14.77 6.09
CA THR A 211 18.64 14.04 6.08
C THR A 211 17.60 14.72 6.96
N GLY A 212 16.33 14.35 6.83
CA GLY A 212 15.26 14.89 7.68
C GLY A 212 15.54 14.68 9.17
N GLN A 213 16.08 13.52 9.55
CA GLN A 213 16.48 13.22 10.92
C GLN A 213 17.62 14.14 11.40
N GLN A 214 18.65 14.33 10.58
CA GLN A 214 19.80 15.18 10.91
C GLN A 214 19.42 16.66 11.01
N LEU A 215 18.56 17.14 10.11
CA LEU A 215 18.01 18.50 10.16
C LEU A 215 17.20 18.71 11.45
N TRP A 216 16.35 17.74 11.80
CA TRP A 216 15.56 17.83 13.03
C TRP A 216 16.43 17.85 14.29
N GLN A 217 17.45 16.99 14.36
CA GLN A 217 18.42 17.00 15.46
C GLN A 217 19.16 18.34 15.56
N SER A 218 19.60 18.89 14.44
CA SER A 218 20.29 20.19 14.41
C SER A 218 19.39 21.31 14.97
N ILE A 219 18.11 21.33 14.59
CA ILE A 219 17.12 22.28 15.10
C ILE A 219 16.92 22.13 16.62
N GLN A 220 16.94 20.90 17.15
CA GLN A 220 16.80 20.64 18.58
C GLN A 220 18.03 21.09 19.41
N GLU A 221 19.22 21.06 18.81
CA GLU A 221 20.48 21.47 19.46
C GLU A 221 20.66 22.99 19.50
N GLU A 222 19.98 23.73 18.63
CA GLU A 222 19.99 25.20 18.63
C GLU A 222 19.36 25.76 19.92
N LYS A 223 20.19 26.27 20.83
CA LYS A 223 19.76 26.77 22.16
C LYS A 223 18.58 27.76 22.13
N GLN A 224 18.49 28.61 21.11
CA GLN A 224 17.39 29.57 20.98
C GLN A 224 16.09 28.94 20.52
N ILE A 225 16.16 27.90 19.68
CA ILE A 225 15.00 27.16 19.18
C ILE A 225 14.51 26.15 20.22
N ASN A 226 15.41 25.50 20.94
CA ASN A 226 15.07 24.52 21.98
C ASN A 226 14.16 25.13 23.07
N LYS A 227 14.45 26.36 23.52
CA LYS A 227 13.56 27.10 24.45
C LYS A 227 12.14 27.31 23.92
N ILE A 228 11.99 27.45 22.60
CA ILE A 228 10.71 27.68 21.93
C ILE A 228 10.01 26.34 21.69
N LEU A 229 10.75 25.30 21.33
CA LEU A 229 10.24 23.94 21.18
C LEU A 229 9.53 23.48 22.46
N ASP A 230 10.11 23.72 23.63
CA ASP A 230 9.45 23.39 24.91
C ASP A 230 8.13 24.14 25.12
N SER A 231 7.99 25.32 24.51
CA SER A 231 6.74 26.08 24.54
C SER A 231 5.74 25.63 23.47
N ALA A 232 6.16 24.92 22.42
CA ALA A 232 5.32 24.48 21.30
C ALA A 232 4.34 23.38 21.73
N LYS A 233 3.05 23.55 21.41
CA LYS A 233 1.96 22.69 21.90
C LYS A 233 2.19 21.24 21.50
N PHE A 234 2.57 20.99 20.25
CA PHE A 234 2.77 19.63 19.74
C PHE A 234 4.07 18.99 20.24
N TYR A 235 5.11 19.76 20.54
CA TYR A 235 6.41 19.21 20.93
C TYR A 235 6.47 18.75 22.39
N ARG A 236 5.63 19.32 23.27
CA ARG A 236 5.56 18.95 24.71
C ARG A 236 5.21 17.47 24.95
N TYR A 237 4.52 16.83 24.01
CA TYR A 237 4.07 15.45 24.17
C TYR A 237 5.13 14.45 23.68
N GLU A 238 5.59 13.57 24.57
CA GLU A 238 6.61 12.58 24.24
C GLU A 238 6.20 11.65 23.09
N LYS A 239 4.91 11.27 23.04
CA LYS A 239 4.34 10.49 21.91
C LYS A 239 4.54 11.16 20.55
N ASN A 240 4.49 12.50 20.48
CA ASN A 240 4.69 13.22 19.22
C ASN A 240 6.17 13.23 18.85
N LYS A 241 7.09 13.39 19.82
CA LYS A 241 8.53 13.29 19.57
C LYS A 241 8.91 11.91 19.03
N GLN A 242 8.37 10.85 19.64
CA GLN A 242 8.56 9.48 19.19
C GLN A 242 7.99 9.25 17.78
N ALA A 243 6.80 9.77 17.48
CA ALA A 243 6.20 9.69 16.15
C ALA A 243 7.04 10.41 15.08
N ILE A 244 7.57 11.60 15.38
CA ILE A 244 8.44 12.37 14.50
C ILE A 244 9.74 11.59 14.24
N ALA A 245 10.42 11.16 15.30
CA ALA A 245 11.66 10.39 15.20
C ALA A 245 11.46 9.10 14.38
N THR A 246 10.37 8.38 14.63
CA THR A 246 10.03 7.16 13.89
C THR A 246 9.79 7.46 12.42
N SER A 247 9.05 8.52 12.10
CA SER A 247 8.73 8.89 10.72
C SER A 247 9.95 9.34 9.94
N LEU A 248 10.81 10.17 10.54
CA LEU A 248 12.06 10.60 9.91
C LEU A 248 13.01 9.43 9.65
N ARG A 249 13.11 8.49 10.61
CA ARG A 249 13.89 7.26 10.42
C ARG A 249 13.33 6.39 9.29
N LEU A 250 12.00 6.25 9.19
CA LEU A 250 11.35 5.49 8.12
C LEU A 250 11.59 6.12 6.74
N LEU A 251 11.62 7.46 6.63
CA LEU A 251 12.00 8.16 5.39
C LEU A 251 13.45 7.89 5.01
N ASP A 252 14.37 7.92 5.99
CA ASP A 252 15.78 7.63 5.74
C ASP A 252 15.97 6.15 5.34
N GLN A 253 15.18 5.23 5.87
CA GLN A 253 15.14 3.83 5.42
C GLN A 253 14.62 3.71 3.99
N LEU A 254 13.50 4.37 3.67
CA LEU A 254 12.90 4.37 2.34
C LEU A 254 13.88 4.87 1.26
N ALA A 255 14.74 5.83 1.61
CA ALA A 255 15.77 6.32 0.71
C ALA A 255 16.74 5.19 0.28
N ASN A 256 17.08 4.26 1.18
CA ASN A 256 18.03 3.19 0.92
C ASN A 256 17.36 1.90 0.42
N ASP A 257 16.13 1.64 0.81
CA ASP A 257 15.36 0.44 0.44
C ASP A 257 13.91 0.81 0.14
N LEU A 258 13.46 0.57 -1.10
CA LEU A 258 12.13 0.92 -1.57
C LEU A 258 11.03 0.12 -0.86
N TYR A 259 11.39 -1.07 -0.37
CA TYR A 259 10.47 -2.09 0.15
C TYR A 259 10.54 -2.21 1.67
N SER A 260 11.15 -1.23 2.35
CA SER A 260 11.37 -1.25 3.80
C SER A 260 10.08 -1.04 4.61
N LEU A 261 9.06 -0.43 4.00
CA LEU A 261 7.85 0.03 4.67
C LEU A 261 6.76 -1.04 4.76
N SER A 262 6.00 -1.03 5.86
CA SER A 262 4.70 -1.67 5.93
C SER A 262 3.59 -0.76 5.38
N TYR A 263 2.40 -1.31 5.19
CA TYR A 263 1.23 -0.55 4.79
C TYR A 263 0.78 0.43 5.88
N GLU A 264 0.94 0.06 7.15
CA GLU A 264 0.75 0.98 8.28
C GLU A 264 1.76 2.13 8.22
N ASP A 265 3.04 1.84 7.95
CA ASP A 265 4.08 2.87 7.88
C ASP A 265 3.72 3.92 6.84
N LEU A 266 3.31 3.45 5.66
CA LEU A 266 2.93 4.30 4.54
C LEU A 266 1.71 5.16 4.86
N LEU A 267 0.62 4.55 5.36
CA LEU A 267 -0.68 5.23 5.44
C LEU A 267 -0.98 5.90 6.78
N SER A 268 -0.23 5.56 7.83
CA SER A 268 -0.49 6.03 9.20
C SER A 268 0.77 6.58 9.87
N THR A 269 1.82 5.77 10.02
CA THR A 269 2.98 6.15 10.84
C THR A 269 3.67 7.40 10.29
N LEU A 270 4.06 7.37 9.00
CA LEU A 270 4.74 8.48 8.33
C LEU A 270 3.87 9.74 8.28
N PRO A 271 2.61 9.70 7.78
CA PRO A 271 1.72 10.86 7.81
C PRO A 271 1.59 11.49 9.19
N HIS A 272 1.36 10.66 10.22
CA HIS A 272 1.15 11.13 11.57
C HIS A 272 2.36 11.92 12.09
N GLY A 273 3.58 11.37 12.00
CA GLY A 273 4.77 12.07 12.47
C GLY A 273 5.09 13.31 11.64
N ILE A 274 4.87 13.27 10.31
CA ILE A 274 5.09 14.44 9.44
C ILE A 274 4.11 15.57 9.77
N THR A 275 2.82 15.28 9.99
CA THR A 275 1.83 16.27 10.40
C THR A 275 2.20 16.90 11.74
N LYS A 276 2.68 16.10 12.73
CA LYS A 276 3.16 16.66 14.00
C LYS A 276 4.37 17.55 13.81
N LEU A 277 5.32 17.14 12.97
CA LEU A 277 6.50 17.93 12.66
C LEU A 277 6.12 19.25 11.98
N ASN A 278 5.28 19.23 10.95
CA ASN A 278 4.79 20.43 10.27
C ASN A 278 4.06 21.38 11.22
N GLY A 279 3.24 20.86 12.14
CA GLY A 279 2.59 21.67 13.18
C GLY A 279 3.59 22.40 14.08
N ILE A 280 4.67 21.71 14.50
CA ILE A 280 5.74 22.36 15.28
C ILE A 280 6.48 23.39 14.43
N LEU A 281 6.83 23.05 13.18
CA LEU A 281 7.53 23.96 12.27
C LEU A 281 6.74 25.24 12.01
N TYR A 282 5.41 25.15 11.89
CA TYR A 282 4.51 26.30 11.77
C TYR A 282 4.52 27.19 13.03
N GLU A 283 4.45 26.59 14.22
CA GLU A 283 4.52 27.33 15.49
C GLU A 283 5.85 28.08 15.68
N ILE A 284 6.95 27.55 15.15
CA ILE A 284 8.30 28.15 15.26
C ILE A 284 8.71 28.97 14.02
N GLU A 285 7.85 29.08 13.00
CA GLU A 285 8.19 29.62 11.67
C GLU A 285 8.68 31.08 11.70
N LEU A 286 8.37 31.83 12.77
CA LEU A 286 8.77 33.23 12.94
C LEU A 286 10.29 33.45 13.13
N LYS A 287 11.11 32.39 13.25
CA LYS A 287 12.57 32.49 13.49
C LYS A 287 13.45 31.74 12.49
N LYS A 288 12.99 31.59 11.24
CA LYS A 288 13.59 30.79 10.14
C LYS A 288 15.13 30.72 10.15
N THR A 289 15.69 29.73 10.84
CA THR A 289 17.07 29.30 10.61
C THR A 289 17.14 28.53 9.30
N ASP A 290 18.33 28.42 8.72
CA ASP A 290 18.48 27.75 7.43
C ASP A 290 18.11 26.26 7.52
N ASP A 291 18.37 25.61 8.66
CA ASP A 291 17.96 24.22 8.90
C ASP A 291 16.42 24.06 8.96
N ILE A 292 15.68 25.02 9.53
CA ILE A 292 14.20 25.04 9.48
C ILE A 292 13.71 25.16 8.03
N LYS A 293 14.28 26.07 7.23
CA LYS A 293 13.89 26.24 5.81
C LYS A 293 14.18 24.98 4.99
N LEU A 294 15.33 24.35 5.24
CA LEU A 294 15.72 23.10 4.59
C LEU A 294 14.78 21.96 4.99
N LEU A 295 14.42 21.83 6.27
CA LEU A 295 13.48 20.80 6.73
C LEU A 295 12.07 21.01 6.15
N THR A 296 11.57 22.25 6.11
CA THR A 296 10.29 22.56 5.45
C THR A 296 10.32 22.20 3.96
N SER A 297 11.42 22.50 3.27
CA SER A 297 11.59 22.14 1.85
C SER A 297 11.68 20.64 1.64
N TYR A 298 12.38 19.94 2.53
CA TYR A 298 12.49 18.49 2.57
C TYR A 298 11.11 17.83 2.65
N LEU A 299 10.31 18.27 3.63
CA LEU A 299 8.96 17.75 3.91
C LEU A 299 7.93 18.12 2.83
N LYS A 300 8.06 19.26 2.15
CA LYS A 300 7.13 19.67 1.08
C LYS A 300 6.98 18.62 -0.02
N ARG A 301 8.09 18.01 -0.44
CA ARG A 301 8.09 16.98 -1.49
C ARG A 301 7.47 15.67 -1.02
N ILE A 302 7.64 15.36 0.27
CA ILE A 302 6.96 14.23 0.92
C ILE A 302 5.45 14.51 1.02
N GLY A 303 5.07 15.75 1.37
CA GLY A 303 3.69 16.27 1.29
C GLY A 303 3.03 16.00 -0.06
N ASN A 304 3.71 16.36 -1.15
CA ASN A 304 3.21 16.14 -2.52
C ASN A 304 2.98 14.65 -2.83
N PHE A 305 3.84 13.75 -2.34
CA PHE A 305 3.63 12.31 -2.48
C PHE A 305 2.32 11.89 -1.81
N TYR A 306 2.10 12.32 -0.57
CA TYR A 306 0.89 11.98 0.17
C TYR A 306 -0.38 12.54 -0.47
N THR A 307 -0.35 13.80 -0.93
CA THR A 307 -1.47 14.37 -1.70
C THR A 307 -1.77 13.54 -2.94
N SER A 308 -0.75 13.03 -3.63
CA SER A 308 -0.93 12.20 -4.84
C SER A 308 -1.57 10.83 -4.58
N ILE A 309 -1.57 10.35 -3.33
CA ILE A 309 -2.27 9.14 -2.89
C ILE A 309 -3.51 9.46 -2.05
N ASN A 310 -4.02 10.69 -2.13
CA ASN A 310 -5.20 11.21 -1.43
C ASN A 310 -5.08 11.22 0.10
N ILE A 311 -3.87 11.46 0.61
CA ILE A 311 -3.58 11.68 2.02
C ILE A 311 -3.18 13.14 2.21
N TYR A 312 -3.88 13.85 3.09
CA TYR A 312 -3.59 15.24 3.43
C TYR A 312 -2.77 15.28 4.72
N LEU A 313 -1.63 15.96 4.69
CA LEU A 313 -0.67 16.07 5.81
C LEU A 313 -0.75 17.42 6.51
#